data_AF-A0A519FUL4-F1
#
_entry.id   AF-A0A519FUL4-F1
#
_cell.length_a   1.000
_cell.length_b   1.000
_cell.length_c   1.000
_cell.angle_alpha   90.00
_cell.angle_beta   90.00
_cell.angle_gamma   90.00
#
_symmetry.space_group_name_H-M   'P 1'
#
loop_
_entity.id
_entity.type
_entity.pdbx_description
1 polymer ?
#
loop_
_entity_poly.entity_id
_entity_poly.type
_entity_poly.pdbx_seq_one_letter_code
_entity_poly.pdbx_strand_id
1 'polypeptide(L)'
;MNAQPAPGQEDQQSALEQFGINLTDRARQGKLDPVIGRDSEIRRVSQVLTRRTKNNPVLIGEPGVGKTAVVEGLAQRIVAGDVAESLKNKELVTLDISALVAGAMYRGQFEERLKSVLKEITESEGRIITFIDELHVLMGAGGGEGSVAAS
;
A
#
# COMPACT_ATOMS: atom_id res chain seq x y z
N MET A 1 -5.02 34.41 35.21
CA MET A 1 -4.43 33.05 35.11
C MET A 1 -4.43 32.71 33.63
N ASN A 2 -3.32 32.96 32.93
CA ASN A 2 -3.17 32.62 31.52
C ASN A 2 -2.50 31.25 31.45
N ALA A 3 -3.26 30.23 31.06
CA ALA A 3 -2.68 28.94 30.73
C ALA A 3 -1.92 29.09 29.40
N GLN A 4 -0.60 28.94 29.44
CA GLN A 4 0.19 28.68 28.23
C GLN A 4 -0.29 27.37 27.59
N PRO A 5 -0.55 27.31 26.28
CA PRO A 5 -0.69 26.03 25.59
C PRO A 5 0.67 25.34 25.61
N ALA A 6 0.67 24.05 25.94
CA ALA A 6 1.85 23.20 25.94
C ALA A 6 2.53 23.24 24.55
N PRO A 7 3.87 23.23 24.46
CA PRO A 7 4.58 23.22 23.19
C PRO A 7 4.16 21.98 22.40
N GLY A 8 3.76 22.22 21.15
CA GLY A 8 3.20 21.23 20.24
C GLY A 8 4.06 19.98 20.15
N GLN A 9 3.40 18.83 20.31
CA GLN A 9 3.86 17.63 19.62
C GLN A 9 3.86 18.00 18.15
N GLU A 10 5.05 18.19 17.58
CA GLU A 10 5.21 18.04 16.13
C GLU A 10 4.58 16.70 15.77
N ASP A 11 3.57 16.72 14.89
CA ASP A 11 2.87 15.52 14.42
C ASP A 11 3.91 14.54 13.91
N GLN A 12 4.31 13.58 14.75
CA GLN A 12 5.19 12.50 14.35
C GLN A 12 4.44 11.77 13.24
N GLN A 13 4.91 11.93 12.00
CA GLN A 13 4.34 11.28 10.83
C GLN A 13 4.17 9.79 11.13
N SER A 14 2.99 9.26 10.81
CA SER A 14 2.70 7.85 11.07
C SER A 14 3.67 6.95 10.30
N ALA A 15 3.86 5.70 10.71
CA ALA A 15 4.73 4.79 9.96
C ALA A 15 4.18 4.57 8.54
N LEU A 16 2.86 4.51 8.37
CA LEU A 16 2.25 4.41 7.05
C LEU A 16 2.47 5.66 6.18
N GLU A 17 2.52 6.86 6.77
CA GLU A 17 2.85 8.09 6.05
C GLU A 17 4.34 8.18 5.72
N GLN A 18 5.21 7.69 6.60
CA GLN A 18 6.66 7.67 6.37
C GLN A 18 7.07 6.68 5.27
N PHE A 19 6.42 5.52 5.22
CA PHE A 19 6.77 4.41 4.34
C PHE A 19 5.74 4.14 3.24
N GLY A 20 4.77 5.04 3.07
CA GLY A 20 3.69 4.85 2.12
C GLY A 20 3.23 6.11 1.43
N ILE A 21 2.51 5.93 0.32
CA ILE A 21 1.96 7.00 -0.51
C ILE A 21 0.47 6.73 -0.70
N ASN A 22 -0.37 7.66 -0.24
CA ASN A 22 -1.82 7.58 -0.42
C ASN A 22 -2.21 7.95 -1.88
N LEU A 23 -2.49 6.93 -2.70
CA LEU A 23 -2.90 7.12 -4.09
C LEU A 23 -4.30 7.71 -4.20
N THR A 24 -5.21 7.40 -3.28
CA THR A 24 -6.55 8.01 -3.27
C THR A 24 -6.49 9.51 -3.01
N ASP A 25 -5.61 9.98 -2.14
CA ASP A 25 -5.40 11.42 -1.94
C ASP A 25 -4.76 12.09 -3.14
N ARG A 26 -3.75 11.44 -3.74
CA ARG A 26 -3.18 11.93 -5.01
C ARG A 26 -4.24 12.00 -6.11
N ALA A 27 -5.14 11.03 -6.20
CA ALA A 27 -6.25 11.04 -7.14
C ALA A 27 -7.22 12.19 -6.87
N ARG A 28 -7.62 12.42 -5.61
CA ARG A 28 -8.46 13.57 -5.20
C ARG A 28 -7.83 14.91 -5.57
N GLN A 29 -6.50 15.00 -5.48
CA GLN A 29 -5.72 16.19 -5.82
C GLN A 29 -5.44 16.32 -7.33
N GLY A 30 -5.88 15.38 -8.17
CA GLY A 30 -5.60 15.40 -9.62
C GLY A 30 -4.13 15.17 -9.97
N LYS A 31 -3.35 14.54 -9.08
CA LYS A 31 -1.90 14.27 -9.23
C LYS A 31 -1.58 12.90 -9.84
N LEU A 32 -2.59 12.16 -10.28
CA LEU A 32 -2.43 10.90 -11.00
C LEU A 32 -2.79 11.11 -12.47
N ASP A 33 -1.99 10.53 -13.36
CA ASP A 33 -2.26 10.58 -14.79
C ASP A 33 -3.53 9.80 -15.14
N PRO A 34 -4.31 10.25 -16.15
CA PRO A 34 -5.51 9.54 -16.57
C PRO A 34 -5.15 8.17 -17.13
N VAL A 35 -5.81 7.13 -16.62
CA VAL A 35 -5.55 5.75 -17.04
C VAL A 35 -6.44 5.38 -18.22
N ILE A 36 -5.83 5.03 -19.36
CA ILE A 36 -6.53 4.70 -20.61
C ILE A 36 -6.39 3.21 -20.92
N GLY A 37 -7.49 2.56 -21.30
CA GLY A 37 -7.48 1.19 -21.85
C GLY A 37 -7.21 0.07 -20.84
N ARG A 38 -7.43 0.30 -19.54
CA ARG A 38 -7.22 -0.69 -18.45
C ARG A 38 -8.50 -1.08 -17.71
N ASP A 39 -9.66 -0.81 -18.30
CA ASP A 39 -10.96 -0.99 -17.64
C ASP A 39 -11.25 -2.43 -17.23
N SER A 40 -10.77 -3.42 -17.99
CA SER A 40 -10.94 -4.84 -17.67
C SER A 40 -10.12 -5.25 -16.45
N GLU A 41 -8.86 -4.84 -16.39
CA GLU A 41 -7.92 -5.15 -15.32
C GLU A 41 -8.35 -4.46 -14.02
N ILE A 42 -8.71 -3.18 -14.08
CA ILE A 42 -9.21 -2.44 -12.91
C ILE A 42 -10.49 -3.10 -12.36
N ARG A 43 -11.44 -3.44 -13.25
CA ARG A 43 -12.66 -4.17 -12.84
C ARG A 43 -12.34 -5.52 -12.23
N ARG A 44 -11.37 -6.25 -12.78
CA ARG A 44 -10.95 -7.55 -12.25
C ARG A 44 -10.32 -7.44 -10.86
N VAL A 45 -9.45 -6.45 -10.64
CA VAL A 45 -8.85 -6.16 -9.33
C VAL A 45 -9.94 -5.84 -8.31
N SER A 46 -10.85 -4.92 -8.66
CA SER A 46 -12.00 -4.57 -7.83
C SER A 46 -12.82 -5.81 -7.45
N GLN A 47 -13.13 -6.68 -8.42
CA GLN A 47 -13.89 -7.91 -8.18
C GLN A 47 -13.18 -8.89 -7.23
N VAL A 48 -11.85 -8.98 -7.31
CA VAL A 48 -11.08 -9.85 -6.40
C VAL A 48 -11.09 -9.29 -4.98
N LEU A 49 -10.91 -7.97 -4.82
CA LEU A 49 -10.92 -7.30 -3.51
C LEU A 49 -12.24 -7.47 -2.75
N THR A 50 -13.37 -7.58 -3.46
CA THR A 50 -14.69 -7.77 -2.84
C THR A 50 -15.02 -9.22 -2.45
N ARG A 51 -14.11 -10.18 -2.66
CA ARG A 51 -14.35 -11.58 -2.30
C ARG A 51 -14.30 -11.76 -0.79
N ARG A 52 -15.03 -12.77 -0.28
CA ARG A 52 -14.96 -13.16 1.14
C ARG A 52 -13.63 -13.83 1.50
N THR A 53 -13.04 -14.56 0.56
CA THR A 53 -11.77 -15.28 0.76
C THR A 53 -10.90 -15.11 -0.49
N LYS A 54 -9.57 -15.21 -0.31
CA LYS A 54 -8.58 -15.00 -1.39
C LYS A 54 -8.83 -13.68 -2.13
N ASN A 55 -9.00 -12.62 -1.34
CA ASN A 55 -9.34 -11.27 -1.80
C ASN A 55 -8.12 -10.39 -2.06
N ASN A 56 -6.91 -10.96 -2.06
CA ASN A 56 -5.67 -10.26 -2.37
C ASN A 56 -5.31 -10.53 -3.85
N PRO A 57 -5.55 -9.58 -4.77
CA PRO A 57 -5.16 -9.72 -6.17
C PRO A 57 -3.63 -9.62 -6.31
N VAL A 58 -3.07 -10.39 -7.24
CA VAL A 58 -1.66 -10.30 -7.64
C VAL A 58 -1.60 -9.97 -9.12
N LEU A 59 -0.96 -8.84 -9.46
CA LEU A 59 -0.77 -8.39 -10.84
C LEU A 59 0.49 -9.02 -11.45
N ILE A 60 0.31 -9.91 -12.41
CA ILE A 60 1.40 -10.64 -13.08
C ILE A 60 1.60 -10.07 -14.48
N GLY A 61 2.86 -9.99 -14.92
CA GLY A 61 3.27 -9.41 -16.20
C GLY A 61 4.74 -8.98 -16.16
N GLU A 62 5.29 -8.64 -17.32
CA GLU A 62 6.66 -8.13 -17.44
C GLU A 62 6.82 -6.74 -16.76
N PRO A 63 8.04 -6.33 -16.38
CA PRO A 63 8.30 -4.96 -15.94
C PRO A 63 7.89 -3.94 -17.00
N GLY A 64 7.37 -2.79 -16.57
CA GLY A 64 7.00 -1.70 -17.48
C GLY A 64 5.68 -1.86 -18.23
N VAL A 65 4.96 -2.99 -18.10
CA VAL A 65 3.65 -3.19 -18.77
C VAL A 65 2.50 -2.36 -18.19
N GLY A 66 2.76 -1.50 -17.20
CA GLY A 66 1.75 -0.62 -16.60
C GLY A 66 0.92 -1.25 -15.49
N LYS A 67 1.48 -2.16 -14.68
CA LYS A 67 0.78 -2.71 -13.50
C LYS A 67 0.38 -1.62 -12.52
N THR A 68 1.28 -0.66 -12.28
CA THR A 68 1.04 0.51 -11.43
C THR A 68 -0.12 1.36 -11.95
N ALA A 69 -0.25 1.52 -13.27
CA ALA A 69 -1.37 2.25 -13.87
C ALA A 69 -2.73 1.59 -13.57
N VAL A 70 -2.79 0.25 -13.44
CA VAL A 70 -4.03 -0.44 -13.01
C VAL A 70 -4.39 -0.05 -11.56
N VAL A 71 -3.40 0.10 -10.69
CA VAL A 71 -3.59 0.47 -9.28
C VAL A 71 -3.97 1.95 -9.16
N GLU A 72 -3.33 2.84 -9.91
CA GLU A 72 -3.68 4.26 -9.97
C GLU A 72 -5.10 4.46 -10.53
N GLY A 73 -5.49 3.69 -11.54
CA GLY A 73 -6.83 3.69 -12.09
C GLY A 73 -7.87 3.18 -11.08
N LEU A 74 -7.52 2.20 -10.25
CA LEU A 74 -8.36 1.79 -9.13
C LEU A 74 -8.53 2.93 -8.11
N ALA A 75 -7.46 3.65 -7.76
CA ALA A 75 -7.55 4.80 -6.85
C ALA A 75 -8.50 5.88 -7.40
N GLN A 76 -8.37 6.22 -8.69
CA GLN A 76 -9.25 7.16 -9.38
C GLN A 76 -10.71 6.72 -9.31
N ARG A 77 -11.01 5.44 -9.55
CA ARG A 77 -12.38 4.90 -9.46
C ARG A 77 -12.94 4.90 -8.06
N ILE A 78 -12.14 4.58 -7.05
CA ILE A 78 -12.55 4.65 -5.64
C ILE A 78 -12.97 6.09 -5.30
N VAL A 79 -12.17 7.08 -5.70
CA VAL A 79 -12.46 8.51 -5.48
C VAL A 79 -13.70 8.97 -6.25
N ALA A 80 -13.87 8.52 -7.50
CA ALA A 80 -15.05 8.81 -8.30
C ALA A 80 -16.33 8.09 -7.81
N GLY A 81 -16.20 7.13 -6.89
CA GLY A 81 -17.31 6.28 -6.44
C GLY A 81 -17.74 5.22 -7.47
N ASP A 82 -16.98 5.02 -8.55
CA ASP A 82 -17.19 3.98 -9.58
C ASP A 82 -16.61 2.62 -9.15
N VAL A 83 -17.03 2.16 -7.97
CA VAL A 83 -16.63 0.87 -7.38
C VAL A 83 -17.80 0.26 -6.60
N ALA A 84 -17.69 -1.02 -6.28
CA ALA A 84 -18.63 -1.69 -5.39
C ALA A 84 -18.69 -1.00 -4.01
N GLU A 85 -19.85 -1.07 -3.36
CA GLU A 85 -20.09 -0.40 -2.07
C GLU A 85 -19.04 -0.73 -1.01
N SER A 86 -18.59 -1.99 -0.96
CA SER A 86 -17.56 -2.43 -0.02
C SER A 86 -16.21 -1.73 -0.18
N LEU A 87 -15.91 -1.17 -1.36
CA LEU A 87 -14.66 -0.45 -1.66
C LEU A 87 -14.80 1.06 -1.59
N LYS A 88 -16.02 1.59 -1.48
CA LYS A 88 -16.22 3.03 -1.31
C LYS A 88 -15.59 3.49 0.00
N ASN A 89 -15.07 4.72 -0.03
CA ASN A 89 -14.40 5.36 1.11
C ASN A 89 -13.16 4.63 1.64
N LYS A 90 -12.70 3.56 0.98
CA LYS A 90 -11.40 2.98 1.28
C LYS A 90 -10.29 3.87 0.76
N GLU A 91 -9.14 3.78 1.39
CA GLU A 91 -7.91 4.44 0.95
C GLU A 91 -6.99 3.43 0.30
N LEU A 92 -6.37 3.81 -0.82
CA LEU A 92 -5.39 2.96 -1.50
C LEU A 92 -4.00 3.53 -1.22
N VAL A 93 -3.20 2.80 -0.47
CA VAL A 93 -1.86 3.22 -0.06
C VAL A 93 -0.82 2.28 -0.68
N THR A 94 0.15 2.85 -1.38
CA THR A 94 1.32 2.11 -1.86
C THR A 94 2.36 2.07 -0.76
N LEU A 95 2.96 0.91 -0.47
CA LEU A 95 4.11 0.82 0.42
C LEU A 95 5.40 0.89 -0.37
N ASP A 96 6.31 1.74 0.09
CA ASP A 96 7.68 1.80 -0.40
C ASP A 96 8.55 0.83 0.41
N ILE A 97 8.76 -0.35 -0.17
CA ILE A 97 9.59 -1.39 0.43
C ILE A 97 11.06 -0.96 0.46
N SER A 98 11.51 -0.20 -0.54
CA SER A 98 12.87 0.32 -0.57
C SER A 98 13.11 1.30 0.58
N ALA A 99 12.14 2.15 0.92
CA ALA A 99 12.22 3.04 2.08
C ALA A 99 12.25 2.28 3.42
N LEU A 100 11.49 1.18 3.54
CA LEU A 100 11.53 0.32 4.73
C LEU A 100 12.92 -0.32 4.93
N VAL A 101 13.55 -0.74 3.85
CA VAL A 101 14.89 -1.36 3.84
C VAL A 101 16.00 -0.31 3.98
N ALA A 102 15.81 0.89 3.44
CA ALA A 102 16.80 1.96 3.45
C ALA A 102 17.17 2.36 4.89
N GLY A 103 18.47 2.35 5.18
CA GLY A 103 19.00 2.70 6.50
C GLY A 103 18.73 1.65 7.60
N ALA A 104 18.16 0.49 7.27
CA ALA A 104 18.12 -0.64 8.19
C ALA A 104 19.50 -1.33 8.18
N MET A 105 20.37 -0.98 9.13
CA MET A 105 21.70 -1.62 9.25
C MET A 105 21.60 -3.08 9.72
N TYR A 106 20.44 -3.47 10.25
CA TYR A 106 20.16 -4.81 10.75
C TYR A 106 18.76 -5.26 10.29
N ARG A 107 18.61 -6.54 9.93
CA ARG A 107 17.35 -7.17 9.53
C ARG A 107 16.20 -6.94 10.53
N GLY A 108 16.51 -6.90 11.83
CA GLY A 108 15.53 -6.63 12.88
C GLY A 108 14.86 -5.26 12.80
N GLN A 109 15.57 -4.23 12.32
CA GLN A 109 15.00 -2.88 12.16
C GLN A 109 13.97 -2.82 11.03
N PHE A 110 14.23 -3.53 9.93
CA PHE A 110 13.26 -3.67 8.85
C PHE A 110 11.98 -4.37 9.34
N GLU A 111 12.12 -5.47 10.09
CA GLU A 111 10.96 -6.18 10.64
C GLU A 111 10.16 -5.32 11.62
N GLU A 112 10.82 -4.50 12.45
CA GLU A 112 10.16 -3.59 13.37
C GLU A 112 9.38 -2.50 12.64
N ARG A 113 9.97 -1.87 11.60
CA ARG A 113 9.28 -0.89 10.75
C ARG A 113 8.07 -1.50 10.05
N LEU A 114 8.24 -2.68 9.44
CA LEU A 114 7.15 -3.40 8.79
C LEU A 114 6.03 -3.73 9.78
N LYS A 115 6.37 -4.18 11.00
CA LYS A 115 5.38 -4.43 12.06
C LYS A 115 4.59 -3.16 12.42
N SER A 116 5.24 -2.01 12.51
CA SER A 116 4.56 -0.73 12.78
C SER A 116 3.57 -0.38 11.67
N VAL A 117 3.98 -0.51 10.41
CA VAL A 117 3.10 -0.26 9.25
C VAL A 117 1.92 -1.24 9.23
N LEU A 118 2.16 -2.53 9.44
CA LEU A 118 1.11 -3.56 9.48
C LEU A 118 0.13 -3.34 10.64
N LYS A 119 0.62 -2.84 11.78
CA LYS A 119 -0.23 -2.48 12.92
C LYS A 119 -1.20 -1.37 12.55
N GLU A 120 -0.72 -0.27 11.95
CA GLU A 120 -1.58 0.83 11.49
C GLU A 120 -2.62 0.37 10.44
N ILE A 121 -2.21 -0.48 9.49
CA ILE A 121 -3.13 -1.05 8.49
C ILE A 121 -4.22 -1.90 9.18
N THR A 122 -3.85 -2.69 10.20
CA THR A 122 -4.80 -3.53 10.94
C THR A 122 -5.77 -2.69 11.76
N GLU A 123 -5.27 -1.67 12.46
CA GLU A 123 -6.05 -0.71 13.25
C GLU A 123 -6.95 0.17 12.38
N SER A 124 -6.70 0.25 11.07
CA SER A 124 -7.60 0.91 10.13
C SER A 124 -8.94 0.19 9.92
N GLU A 125 -9.12 -1.02 10.45
CA GLU A 125 -10.34 -1.85 10.36
C GLU A 125 -10.80 -2.06 8.91
N GLY A 126 -9.84 -2.30 8.01
CA GLY A 126 -10.11 -2.56 6.60
C GLY A 126 -10.47 -1.32 5.79
N ARG A 127 -10.25 -0.11 6.32
CA ARG A 127 -10.35 1.14 5.55
C ARG A 127 -9.21 1.26 4.54
N ILE A 128 -8.05 0.66 4.81
CA ILE A 128 -6.87 0.77 3.95
C ILE A 128 -6.73 -0.48 3.07
N ILE A 129 -6.60 -0.26 1.76
CA ILE A 129 -6.11 -1.23 0.79
C ILE A 129 -4.63 -0.91 0.56
N THR A 130 -3.79 -1.94 0.64
CA THR A 130 -2.35 -1.78 0.48
C THR A 130 -1.92 -2.32 -0.89
N PHE A 131 -1.17 -1.52 -1.64
CA PHE A 131 -0.44 -1.95 -2.82
C PHE A 131 1.03 -2.09 -2.47
N ILE A 132 1.61 -3.22 -2.87
CA ILE A 132 3.04 -3.50 -2.71
C ILE A 132 3.54 -3.80 -4.11
N ASP A 133 4.38 -2.90 -4.63
CA ASP A 133 5.10 -3.20 -5.86
C ASP A 133 6.23 -4.18 -5.57
N GLU A 134 6.55 -5.02 -6.55
CA GLU A 134 7.64 -6.00 -6.45
C GLU A 134 7.59 -6.87 -5.18
N LEU A 135 6.43 -7.47 -4.87
CA LEU A 135 6.23 -8.32 -3.68
C LEU A 135 7.31 -9.40 -3.48
N HIS A 136 7.96 -9.85 -4.56
CA HIS A 136 9.06 -10.81 -4.50
C HIS A 136 10.28 -10.28 -3.71
N VAL A 137 10.53 -8.97 -3.69
CA VAL A 137 11.59 -8.33 -2.89
C VAL A 137 11.37 -8.56 -1.40
N LEU A 138 10.11 -8.46 -0.94
CA LEU A 138 9.76 -8.79 0.45
C LEU A 138 9.98 -10.26 0.77
N MET A 139 9.65 -11.15 -0.17
CA MET A 139 9.84 -12.59 0.01
C MET A 139 11.33 -12.94 0.15
N GLY A 140 12.20 -12.28 -0.61
CA GLY A 140 13.65 -12.43 -0.51
C GLY A 140 14.26 -11.86 0.78
N ALA A 141 13.71 -10.76 1.30
CA ALA A 141 14.18 -10.15 2.55
C ALA A 141 13.74 -10.92 3.81
N GLY A 142 12.57 -11.57 3.77
CA GLY A 142 11.99 -12.35 4.87
C GLY A 142 12.34 -13.84 4.85
N GLY A 143 12.72 -14.41 3.70
CA GLY A 143 13.23 -15.77 3.58
C GLY A 143 14.65 -15.83 4.13
N GLY A 144 14.84 -16.42 5.31
CA GLY A 144 16.18 -16.85 5.72
C GLY A 144 16.75 -17.79 4.67
N GLU A 145 18.04 -17.64 4.36
CA GLU A 145 18.84 -18.77 3.91
C GLU A 145 18.73 -19.86 4.99
N GLY A 146 17.83 -20.81 4.75
CA GLY A 146 17.41 -21.76 5.76
C GLY A 146 16.62 -22.94 5.21
N SER A 147 16.84 -23.32 3.94
CA SER A 147 16.57 -24.68 3.44
C SER A 147 16.97 -24.80 1.97
N VAL A 148 18.25 -25.06 1.72
CA VAL A 148 18.82 -26.13 0.85
C VAL A 148 20.32 -25.85 0.71
N ALA A 149 21.14 -26.23 1.69
CA ALA A 149 21.90 -27.46 1.52
C ALA A 149 21.02 -28.67 1.17
N ALA A 150 20.97 -29.00 -0.12
CA ALA A 150 20.65 -30.33 -0.62
C ALA A 150 21.36 -30.51 -1.97
N SER A 151 22.43 -31.30 -1.92
CA SER A 151 23.12 -32.11 -2.94
C SER A 151 23.11 -31.68 -4.41
#